data_AF-A0A7Z0XZJ4-F1
#
_entry.id   AF-A0A7Z0XZJ4-F1
#
_cell.length_a   1.000
_cell.length_b   1.000
_cell.length_c   1.000
_cell.angle_alpha   90.00
_cell.angle_beta   90.00
_cell.angle_gamma   90.00
#
_symmetry.space_group_name_H-M   'P 1'
#
loop_
_entity.id
_entity.type
_entity.pdbx_description
1 polymer ?
#
loop_
_entity_poly.entity_id
_entity_poly.type
_entity_poly.pdbx_seq_one_letter_code
_entity_poly.pdbx_strand_id
1 'polypeptide(L)'
;TPVPAPVYLPHPWKDMMPVPVFLARCRVWRRAVPVYLDNWKLARGECTPEGLQLVYSRQPGGTAAGFSRRAMDVFHRRPVINLVSGGGEGTLQFPWPAVTSADEPAPPVPVQLMRVVSWFQALQVTLALTAVNEEPGMPGDDGTPTPVQDWQEYTFTLKDDRLPESLAGPADGRGIRISKVVFTLSGDSRLTYETEEHIYAGKK
;
A
#
# COMPACT_ATOMS: atom_id res chain seq x y z
N THR A 1 15.61 -10.49 -43.59
CA THR A 1 14.42 -9.96 -42.87
C THR A 1 14.89 -9.17 -41.68
N PRO A 2 14.36 -7.96 -41.40
CA PRO A 2 14.71 -7.23 -40.19
C PRO A 2 14.22 -7.99 -38.97
N VAL A 3 15.04 -8.04 -37.91
CA VAL A 3 14.63 -8.61 -36.62
C VAL A 3 13.50 -7.73 -36.07
N PRO A 4 12.34 -8.30 -35.67
CA PRO A 4 11.26 -7.51 -35.08
C PRO A 4 11.75 -6.80 -33.82
N ALA A 5 11.33 -5.55 -33.63
CA ALA A 5 11.69 -4.79 -32.45
C ALA A 5 11.21 -5.50 -31.17
N PRO A 6 11.99 -5.46 -30.08
CA PRO A 6 11.58 -6.09 -28.82
C PRO A 6 10.31 -5.44 -28.28
N VAL A 7 9.37 -6.27 -27.83
CA VAL A 7 8.18 -5.84 -27.11
C VAL A 7 8.52 -5.78 -25.63
N TYR A 8 8.35 -4.62 -24.99
CA TYR A 8 8.63 -4.45 -23.57
C TYR A 8 7.37 -4.63 -22.73
N LEU A 9 7.51 -5.27 -21.57
CA LEU A 9 6.43 -5.32 -20.59
C LEU A 9 6.13 -3.91 -20.06
N PRO A 10 4.86 -3.56 -19.83
CA PRO A 10 4.52 -2.27 -19.24
C PRO A 10 5.12 -2.15 -17.83
N HIS A 11 5.63 -0.97 -17.50
CA HIS A 11 6.10 -0.66 -16.17
C HIS A 11 4.94 -0.64 -15.16
N PRO A 12 4.95 -1.45 -14.09
CA PRO A 12 3.85 -1.48 -13.11
C PRO A 12 3.62 -0.14 -12.40
N TRP A 13 4.71 0.60 -12.12
CA TRP A 13 4.65 1.83 -11.35
C TRP A 13 3.97 3.00 -12.07
N LYS A 14 3.77 2.92 -13.39
CA LYS A 14 3.07 3.95 -14.18
C LYS A 14 1.59 4.08 -13.82
N ASP A 15 1.02 3.00 -13.28
CA ASP A 15 -0.40 2.94 -12.88
C ASP A 15 -0.56 3.03 -11.35
N MET A 16 0.54 3.22 -10.62
CA MET A 16 0.56 3.33 -9.17
C MET A 16 0.85 4.76 -8.71
N MET A 17 0.19 5.18 -7.62
CA MET A 17 0.39 6.51 -7.03
C MET A 17 1.85 6.71 -6.58
N PRO A 18 2.45 7.89 -6.84
CA PRO A 18 3.72 8.26 -6.22
C PRO A 18 3.62 8.22 -4.70
N VAL A 19 4.72 7.86 -4.02
CA VAL A 19 4.77 7.71 -2.56
C VAL A 19 4.17 8.90 -1.80
N PRO A 20 4.51 10.17 -2.12
CA PRO A 20 3.94 11.31 -1.38
C PRO A 20 2.42 11.44 -1.54
N VAL A 21 1.88 11.08 -2.70
CA VAL A 21 0.44 11.14 -2.99
C VAL A 21 -0.30 10.06 -2.20
N PHE A 22 0.22 8.83 -2.23
CA PHE A 22 -0.33 7.70 -1.47
C PHE A 22 -0.38 8.01 0.03
N LEU A 23 0.77 8.44 0.59
CA LEU A 23 0.89 8.75 2.00
C LEU A 23 0.02 9.92 2.43
N ALA A 24 -0.07 10.99 1.62
CA ALA A 24 -0.95 12.11 1.90
C ALA A 24 -2.43 11.69 1.96
N ARG A 25 -2.87 10.82 1.05
CA ARG A 25 -4.24 10.30 1.04
C ARG A 25 -4.54 9.46 2.28
N CYS A 26 -3.62 8.55 2.64
CA CYS A 26 -3.76 7.74 3.84
C CYS A 26 -3.78 8.60 5.13
N ARG A 27 -2.93 9.63 5.19
CA ARG A 27 -2.85 10.59 6.32
C ARG A 27 -4.15 11.30 6.61
N VAL A 28 -4.84 11.78 5.57
CA VAL A 28 -6.11 12.51 5.71
C VAL A 28 -7.12 11.65 6.45
N TRP A 29 -7.28 10.40 6.02
CA TRP A 29 -8.20 9.46 6.65
C TRP A 29 -7.76 9.08 8.06
N ARG A 30 -6.48 8.74 8.26
CA ARG A 30 -5.94 8.40 9.58
C ARG A 30 -6.20 9.48 10.63
N ARG A 31 -6.25 10.76 10.23
CA ARG A 31 -6.57 11.90 11.13
C ARG A 31 -8.07 12.11 11.34
N ALA A 32 -8.90 11.75 10.37
CA ALA A 32 -10.33 12.01 10.39
C ALA A 32 -11.15 10.86 11.00
N VAL A 33 -10.63 9.63 11.01
CA VAL A 33 -11.35 8.46 11.48
C VAL A 33 -11.55 8.51 13.00
N PRO A 34 -12.81 8.44 13.50
CA PRO A 34 -13.06 8.39 14.93
C PRO A 34 -12.53 7.10 15.56
N VAL A 35 -11.95 7.21 16.76
CA VAL A 35 -11.49 6.03 17.50
C VAL A 35 -12.67 5.17 17.96
N TYR A 36 -13.83 5.78 18.26
CA TYR A 36 -15.02 5.07 18.73
C TYR A 36 -16.26 5.38 17.90
N LEU A 37 -17.06 4.34 17.64
CA LEU A 37 -18.38 4.42 17.04
C LEU A 37 -19.36 3.54 17.82
N ASP A 38 -20.18 4.16 18.67
CA ASP A 38 -21.25 3.48 19.43
C ASP A 38 -20.76 2.22 20.19
N ASN A 39 -19.74 2.40 21.05
CA ASN A 39 -19.05 1.32 21.79
C ASN A 39 -18.36 0.28 20.88
N TRP A 40 -17.91 0.69 19.71
CA TRP A 40 -16.93 -0.06 18.91
C TRP A 40 -15.66 0.75 18.80
N LYS A 41 -14.51 0.12 19.04
CA LYS A 41 -13.19 0.76 18.99
C LYS A 41 -12.52 0.42 17.66
N LEU A 42 -11.91 1.42 17.03
CA LEU A 42 -11.04 1.22 15.88
C LEU A 42 -9.89 0.31 16.29
N ALA A 43 -9.75 -0.82 15.61
CA ALA A 43 -8.65 -1.76 15.81
C ALA A 43 -7.49 -1.45 14.85
N ARG A 44 -7.80 -1.33 13.57
CA ARG A 44 -6.83 -1.00 12.52
C ARG A 44 -7.48 -0.31 11.33
N GLY A 45 -6.68 0.43 10.59
CA GLY A 45 -6.99 0.83 9.23
C GLY A 45 -5.90 0.39 8.26
N GLU A 46 -6.30 0.14 7.02
CA GLU A 46 -5.44 -0.36 5.95
C GLU A 46 -5.70 0.46 4.69
N CYS A 47 -4.68 1.18 4.25
CA CYS A 47 -4.67 1.92 3.00
C CYS A 47 -3.99 1.07 1.93
N THR A 48 -4.64 0.91 0.78
CA THR A 48 -4.11 0.28 -0.44
C THR A 48 -4.38 1.21 -1.62
N PRO A 49 -3.80 0.98 -2.83
CA PRO A 49 -4.08 1.81 -3.99
C PRO A 49 -5.58 1.90 -4.33
N GLU A 50 -6.33 0.85 -4.03
CA GLU A 50 -7.76 0.73 -4.32
C GLU A 50 -8.63 1.47 -3.30
N GLY A 51 -8.16 1.67 -2.08
CA GLY A 51 -9.01 2.23 -1.04
C GLY A 51 -8.46 2.23 0.38
N LEU A 52 -9.34 2.58 1.30
CA LEU A 52 -9.16 2.43 2.73
C LEU A 52 -10.12 1.38 3.26
N GLN A 53 -9.61 0.47 4.08
CA GLN A 53 -10.40 -0.43 4.89
C GLN A 53 -10.21 -0.09 6.37
N LEU A 54 -11.31 0.05 7.11
CA LEU A 54 -11.29 0.23 8.57
C LEU A 54 -11.90 -0.97 9.25
N VAL A 55 -11.25 -1.45 10.31
CA VAL A 55 -11.73 -2.55 11.14
C VAL A 55 -12.00 -2.03 12.53
N TYR A 56 -13.22 -2.25 13.01
CA TYR A 56 -13.65 -1.94 14.36
C TYR A 56 -13.97 -3.22 15.12
N SER A 57 -13.64 -3.24 16.40
CA SER A 57 -13.96 -4.34 17.32
C SER A 57 -14.95 -3.88 18.37
N ARG A 58 -15.98 -4.70 18.59
CA ARG A 58 -17.05 -4.44 19.56
C ARG A 58 -16.49 -4.36 20.98
N GLN A 59 -16.88 -3.32 21.71
CA GLN A 59 -16.56 -3.16 23.13
C GLN A 59 -17.78 -3.55 23.99
N PRO A 60 -17.62 -3.77 25.31
CA PRO A 60 -18.75 -4.02 26.20
C PRO A 60 -19.85 -2.96 26.05
N GLY A 61 -21.10 -3.41 25.95
CA GLY A 61 -22.27 -2.53 25.70
C GLY A 61 -22.47 -2.12 24.24
N GLY A 62 -21.55 -2.43 23.33
CA GLY A 62 -21.73 -2.21 21.89
C GLY A 62 -22.66 -3.22 21.25
N THR A 63 -23.43 -2.78 20.26
CA THR A 63 -24.32 -3.65 19.46
C THR A 63 -24.04 -3.48 17.97
N ALA A 64 -24.32 -4.52 17.18
CA ALA A 64 -24.15 -4.44 15.72
C ALA A 64 -25.10 -3.42 15.07
N ALA A 65 -26.32 -3.29 15.59
CA ALA A 65 -27.30 -2.31 15.12
C ALA A 65 -26.84 -0.87 15.41
N GLY A 66 -26.34 -0.63 16.63
CA GLY A 66 -25.78 0.65 17.04
C GLY A 66 -24.60 1.09 16.15
N PHE A 67 -23.63 0.18 15.97
CA PHE A 67 -22.49 0.42 15.08
C PHE A 67 -22.92 0.69 13.64
N SER A 68 -23.85 -0.09 13.10
CA SER A 68 -24.35 0.10 11.73
C SER A 68 -25.02 1.46 11.54
N ARG A 69 -25.85 1.88 12.50
CA ARG A 69 -26.48 3.21 12.50
C ARG A 69 -25.43 4.31 12.57
N ARG A 70 -24.50 4.22 13.52
CA ARG A 70 -23.48 5.25 13.73
C ARG A 70 -22.50 5.36 12.55
N ALA A 71 -22.13 4.23 11.94
CA ALA A 71 -21.32 4.21 10.73
C ALA A 71 -22.05 4.87 9.54
N MET A 72 -23.37 4.69 9.41
CA MET A 72 -24.18 5.41 8.42
C MET A 72 -24.22 6.92 8.68
N ASP A 73 -24.35 7.35 9.95
CA ASP A 73 -24.38 8.77 10.31
C ASP A 73 -23.03 9.48 10.03
N VAL A 74 -21.91 8.81 10.33
CA VAL A 74 -20.56 9.40 10.25
C VAL A 74 -19.94 9.24 8.86
N PHE A 75 -20.09 8.06 8.26
CA PHE A 75 -19.39 7.70 7.04
C PHE A 75 -20.32 7.51 5.84
N HIS A 76 -21.63 7.52 6.03
CA HIS A 76 -22.61 7.20 4.98
C HIS A 76 -22.33 5.84 4.32
N ARG A 77 -21.89 4.88 5.13
CA ARG A 77 -21.53 3.51 4.72
C ARG A 77 -22.05 2.50 5.74
N ARG A 78 -22.57 1.38 5.24
CA ARG A 78 -22.95 0.24 6.09
C ARG A 78 -21.72 -0.63 6.31
N PRO A 79 -21.42 -1.01 7.55
CA PRO A 79 -20.34 -1.94 7.83
C PRO A 79 -20.74 -3.36 7.41
N VAL A 80 -19.75 -4.16 7.02
CA VAL A 80 -19.87 -5.61 6.90
C VAL A 80 -19.57 -6.20 8.28
N ILE A 81 -20.52 -6.93 8.84
CA ILE A 81 -20.41 -7.56 10.17
C ILE A 81 -20.79 -9.04 10.02
N ASN A 82 -19.91 -9.94 10.44
CA ASN A 82 -20.28 -11.36 10.50
C ASN A 82 -21.12 -11.64 11.75
N LEU A 83 -22.44 -11.57 11.60
CA LEU A 83 -23.38 -11.82 12.70
C LEU A 83 -23.42 -13.29 13.14
N VAL A 84 -23.12 -14.22 12.22
CA VAL A 84 -23.11 -15.67 12.51
C VAL A 84 -21.96 -16.03 13.45
N SER A 85 -20.80 -15.39 13.31
CA SER A 85 -19.67 -15.55 14.24
C SER A 85 -19.78 -14.67 15.50
N GLY A 86 -20.99 -14.18 15.82
CA GLY A 86 -21.26 -13.41 17.03
C GLY A 86 -21.01 -11.89 16.90
N GLY A 87 -20.65 -11.38 15.72
CA GLY A 87 -20.58 -9.95 15.43
C GLY A 87 -19.61 -9.17 16.32
N GLY A 88 -18.41 -9.72 16.53
CA GLY A 88 -17.34 -9.08 17.31
C GLY A 88 -16.52 -8.06 16.53
N GLU A 89 -16.51 -8.17 15.20
CA GLU A 89 -15.75 -7.30 14.30
C GLU A 89 -16.61 -6.80 13.14
N GLY A 90 -16.28 -5.61 12.65
CA GLY A 90 -17.01 -4.95 11.59
C GLY A 90 -16.08 -4.12 10.72
N THR A 91 -16.27 -4.22 9.42
CA THR A 91 -15.39 -3.62 8.42
C THR A 91 -16.12 -2.56 7.60
N LEU A 92 -15.46 -1.43 7.37
CA LEU A 92 -15.91 -0.38 6.46
C LEU A 92 -14.90 -0.22 5.33
N GLN A 93 -15.38 -0.17 4.10
CA GLN A 93 -14.55 0.00 2.91
C GLN A 93 -14.85 1.32 2.21
N PHE A 94 -13.79 2.01 1.81
CA PHE A 94 -13.81 3.30 1.16
C PHE A 94 -12.96 3.23 -0.11
N PRO A 95 -13.56 2.91 -1.27
CA PRO A 95 -12.83 2.86 -2.52
C PRO A 95 -12.33 4.26 -2.88
N TRP A 96 -11.12 4.31 -3.44
CA TRP A 96 -10.54 5.53 -3.95
C TRP A 96 -10.79 5.65 -5.45
N PRO A 97 -10.97 6.86 -5.98
CA PRO A 97 -10.89 7.06 -7.43
C PRO A 97 -9.53 6.61 -7.94
N ALA A 98 -9.54 5.92 -9.08
CA ALA A 98 -8.32 5.58 -9.80
C ALA A 98 -7.49 6.86 -10.04
N VAL A 99 -6.18 6.73 -9.87
CA VAL A 99 -5.23 7.82 -10.09
C VAL A 99 -4.34 7.39 -11.25
N THR A 100 -4.22 8.26 -12.25
CA THR A 100 -3.21 8.11 -13.29
C THR A 100 -1.87 8.59 -12.76
N SER A 101 -0.82 7.80 -12.94
CA SER A 101 0.54 8.21 -12.62
C SER A 101 1.36 8.38 -13.89
N ALA A 102 2.64 8.72 -13.73
CA ALA A 102 3.58 8.89 -14.83
C ALA A 102 4.45 7.66 -14.99
N ASP A 103 4.79 7.34 -16.22
CA ASP A 103 5.83 6.36 -16.53
C ASP A 103 7.21 7.01 -16.40
N GLU A 104 7.64 7.20 -15.15
CA GLU A 104 8.91 7.81 -14.83
C GLU A 104 10.09 6.84 -15.04
N PRO A 105 11.25 7.32 -15.50
CA PRO A 105 12.41 6.45 -15.68
C PRO A 105 12.95 5.97 -14.33
N ALA A 106 12.97 4.65 -14.13
CA ALA A 106 13.59 4.00 -12.98
C ALA A 106 15.12 4.00 -13.11
N PRO A 107 15.88 4.42 -12.07
CA PRO A 107 17.34 4.30 -12.06
C PRO A 107 17.85 2.86 -12.23
N PRO A 108 19.10 2.68 -12.68
CA PRO A 108 19.73 1.36 -12.76
C PRO A 108 19.80 0.65 -11.40
N VAL A 109 19.74 -0.69 -11.38
CA VAL A 109 19.74 -1.51 -10.15
C VAL A 109 20.73 -1.03 -9.07
N PRO A 110 22.04 -0.86 -9.34
CA PRO A 110 22.97 -0.47 -8.28
C PRO A 110 22.63 0.90 -7.69
N VAL A 111 22.27 1.86 -8.54
CA VAL A 111 21.93 3.24 -8.14
C VAL A 111 20.63 3.24 -7.34
N GLN A 112 19.63 2.49 -7.78
CA GLN A 112 18.32 2.39 -7.13
C GLN A 112 18.43 1.79 -5.73
N LEU A 113 19.16 0.68 -5.58
CA LEU A 113 19.31 0.02 -4.30
C LEU A 113 20.15 0.87 -3.34
N MET A 114 21.28 1.42 -3.81
CA MET A 114 22.13 2.27 -2.97
C MET A 114 21.38 3.48 -2.42
N ARG A 115 20.60 4.18 -3.24
CA ARG A 115 19.89 5.38 -2.77
C ARG A 115 18.77 5.06 -1.78
N VAL A 116 18.02 3.95 -1.98
CA VAL A 116 16.93 3.56 -1.07
C VAL A 116 17.51 3.07 0.25
N VAL A 117 18.48 2.15 0.20
CA VAL A 117 19.13 1.63 1.40
C VAL A 117 19.81 2.74 2.19
N SER A 118 20.54 3.65 1.53
CA SER A 118 21.20 4.77 2.21
C SER A 118 20.22 5.72 2.90
N TRP A 119 19.05 5.96 2.28
CA TRP A 119 17.99 6.79 2.88
C TRP A 119 17.50 6.18 4.20
N PHE A 120 17.14 4.90 4.20
CA PHE A 120 16.64 4.23 5.40
C PHE A 120 17.74 4.05 6.45
N GLN A 121 18.98 3.78 6.06
CA GLN A 121 20.12 3.73 6.97
C GLN A 121 20.37 5.08 7.67
N ALA A 122 20.23 6.21 6.96
CA ALA A 122 20.32 7.54 7.57
C ALA A 122 19.22 7.79 8.61
N LEU A 123 18.09 7.08 8.51
CA LEU A 123 16.99 7.08 9.48
C LEU A 123 17.09 5.94 10.51
N GLN A 124 18.25 5.27 10.57
CA GLN A 124 18.55 4.13 11.45
C GLN A 124 17.60 2.93 11.25
N VAL A 125 17.11 2.75 10.03
CA VAL A 125 16.27 1.62 9.61
C VAL A 125 17.09 0.67 8.76
N THR A 126 17.10 -0.61 9.12
CA THR A 126 17.68 -1.67 8.30
C THR A 126 16.59 -2.34 7.48
N LEU A 127 16.77 -2.35 6.15
CA LEU A 127 15.84 -3.02 5.23
C LEU A 127 16.28 -4.45 4.92
N ALA A 128 15.31 -5.34 4.79
CA ALA A 128 15.47 -6.67 4.22
C ALA A 128 14.73 -6.71 2.87
N LEU A 129 15.46 -6.48 1.78
CA LEU A 129 14.90 -6.46 0.43
C LEU A 129 14.78 -7.89 -0.12
N THR A 130 13.66 -8.17 -0.79
CA THR A 130 13.43 -9.43 -1.51
C THR A 130 13.29 -9.13 -2.99
N ALA A 131 14.13 -9.73 -3.83
CA ALA A 131 13.97 -9.63 -5.28
C ALA A 131 12.73 -10.44 -5.71
N VAL A 132 11.87 -9.85 -6.53
CA VAL A 132 10.72 -10.55 -7.11
C VAL A 132 11.20 -11.32 -8.33
N ASN A 133 10.91 -12.61 -8.35
CA ASN A 133 11.24 -13.46 -9.49
C ASN A 133 10.42 -13.02 -10.70
N GLU A 134 11.09 -12.93 -11.83
CA GLU A 134 10.44 -12.64 -13.10
C GLU A 134 9.64 -13.87 -13.51
N GLU A 135 8.36 -13.68 -13.84
CA GLU A 135 7.60 -14.76 -14.43
C GLU A 135 8.25 -15.14 -15.77
N PRO A 136 8.43 -16.44 -16.06
CA PRO A 136 8.95 -16.86 -17.34
C PRO A 136 8.06 -16.31 -18.45
N GLY A 137 8.62 -15.49 -19.35
CA GLY A 137 7.89 -14.99 -20.50
C GLY A 137 7.34 -16.16 -21.30
N MET A 138 6.01 -16.30 -21.34
CA MET A 138 5.36 -17.40 -22.05
C MET A 138 5.67 -17.24 -23.55
N PRO A 139 6.13 -18.29 -24.26
CA PRO A 139 6.33 -18.19 -25.71
C PRO A 139 5.00 -17.84 -26.38
N GLY A 140 5.00 -16.84 -27.26
CA GLY A 140 3.85 -16.56 -28.10
C GLY A 140 3.61 -17.71 -29.09
N ASP A 141 2.36 -18.15 -29.22
CA ASP A 141 1.95 -19.31 -30.02
C ASP A 141 2.07 -19.09 -31.55
N ASP A 142 2.55 -17.91 -31.98
CA ASP A 142 2.49 -17.39 -33.34
C ASP A 142 3.78 -16.68 -33.81
N GLY A 143 4.91 -16.87 -33.13
CA GLY A 143 6.17 -16.22 -33.48
C GLY A 143 6.26 -14.76 -33.03
N THR A 144 5.37 -14.32 -32.15
CA THR A 144 5.50 -13.05 -31.44
C THR A 144 6.72 -13.07 -30.50
N PRO A 145 7.56 -12.02 -30.49
CA PRO A 145 8.72 -11.96 -29.62
C PRO A 145 8.31 -12.07 -28.14
N THR A 146 9.04 -12.88 -27.37
CA THR A 146 8.85 -12.94 -25.91
C THR A 146 8.98 -11.52 -25.32
N PRO A 147 7.99 -11.05 -24.56
CA PRO A 147 8.07 -9.74 -23.92
C PRO A 147 9.30 -9.63 -23.02
N VAL A 148 9.98 -8.49 -23.11
CA VAL A 148 11.18 -8.21 -22.33
C VAL A 148 10.81 -7.40 -21.10
N GLN A 149 11.14 -7.92 -19.91
CA GLN A 149 11.16 -7.14 -18.68
C GLN A 149 12.52 -6.44 -18.57
N ASP A 150 12.55 -5.12 -18.78
CA ASP A 150 13.77 -4.30 -18.68
C ASP A 150 13.95 -3.65 -17.31
N TRP A 151 13.14 -4.06 -16.34
CA TRP A 151 13.18 -3.66 -14.94
C TRP A 151 13.28 -4.88 -14.01
N GLN A 152 13.74 -4.64 -12.79
CA GLN A 152 13.74 -5.59 -11.69
C GLN A 152 12.94 -4.98 -10.53
N GLU A 153 12.07 -5.78 -9.92
CA GLU A 153 11.33 -5.39 -8.72
C GLU A 153 11.95 -6.00 -7.46
N TYR A 154 11.94 -5.21 -6.39
CA TYR A 154 12.26 -5.63 -5.03
C TYR A 154 11.14 -5.18 -4.11
N THR A 155 10.83 -6.00 -3.11
CA THR A 155 9.84 -5.67 -2.09
C THR A 155 10.44 -5.72 -0.70
N PHE A 156 9.85 -4.95 0.21
CA PHE A 156 10.11 -5.07 1.63
C PHE A 156 8.91 -4.60 2.43
N THR A 157 8.87 -5.05 3.69
CA THR A 157 7.89 -4.61 4.68
C THR A 157 8.62 -3.90 5.81
N LEU A 158 8.13 -2.73 6.20
CA LEU A 158 8.67 -1.96 7.30
C LEU A 158 7.66 -1.85 8.43
N LYS A 159 8.07 -2.20 9.65
CA LYS A 159 7.30 -2.00 10.88
C LYS A 159 7.98 -0.95 11.73
N ASP A 160 7.28 0.14 12.02
CA ASP A 160 7.84 1.27 12.77
C ASP A 160 6.73 2.02 13.53
N ASP A 161 7.08 2.67 14.63
CA ASP A 161 6.16 3.50 15.43
C ASP A 161 6.11 4.95 14.92
N ARG A 162 7.11 5.36 14.11
CA ARG A 162 7.13 6.65 13.44
C ARG A 162 6.09 6.69 12.33
N LEU A 163 5.67 7.92 12.04
CA LEU A 163 4.74 8.19 10.97
C LEU A 163 5.28 7.72 9.61
N PRO A 164 4.50 7.02 8.77
CA PRO A 164 4.93 6.61 7.43
C PRO A 164 5.47 7.77 6.59
N GLU A 165 4.92 8.98 6.77
CA GLU A 165 5.36 10.20 6.08
C GLU A 165 6.78 10.63 6.45
N SER A 166 7.28 10.24 7.63
CA SER A 166 8.66 10.49 8.04
C SER A 166 9.66 9.51 7.43
N LEU A 167 9.15 8.46 6.77
CA LEU A 167 9.89 7.34 6.18
C LEU A 167 9.66 7.23 4.66
N ALA A 168 9.14 8.28 4.02
CA ALA A 168 8.62 8.31 2.64
C ALA A 168 9.63 8.02 1.49
N GLY A 169 10.81 7.50 1.81
CA GLY A 169 11.87 7.21 0.84
C GLY A 169 12.56 8.47 0.28
N PRO A 170 13.51 8.28 -0.65
CA PRO A 170 14.18 9.36 -1.37
C PRO A 170 13.21 10.35 -2.03
N ALA A 171 13.56 11.64 -2.02
CA ALA A 171 12.67 12.72 -2.44
C ALA A 171 12.18 12.67 -3.90
N ASP A 172 12.92 12.03 -4.82
CA ASP A 172 12.49 11.91 -6.22
C ASP A 172 11.46 10.79 -6.45
N GLY A 173 11.29 9.86 -5.49
CA GLY A 173 10.30 8.78 -5.52
C GLY A 173 10.36 7.81 -6.72
N ARG A 174 11.34 7.94 -7.62
CA ARG A 174 11.29 7.31 -8.96
C ARG A 174 11.33 5.79 -8.88
N GLY A 175 10.33 5.10 -9.40
CA GLY A 175 10.29 3.64 -9.28
C GLY A 175 10.23 3.16 -7.82
N ILE A 176 9.62 3.95 -6.93
CA ILE A 176 9.29 3.54 -5.56
C ILE A 176 7.78 3.67 -5.40
N ARG A 177 7.12 2.63 -4.91
CA ARG A 177 5.67 2.61 -4.70
C ARG A 177 5.34 1.98 -3.36
N ILE A 178 4.27 2.46 -2.73
CA ILE A 178 3.69 1.84 -1.54
C ILE A 178 2.42 1.13 -1.99
N SER A 179 2.31 -0.16 -1.68
CA SER A 179 1.11 -0.96 -1.93
C SER A 179 0.23 -1.08 -0.70
N LYS A 180 0.79 -0.89 0.50
CA LYS A 180 0.03 -0.98 1.73
C LYS A 180 0.57 -0.09 2.84
N VAL A 181 -0.33 0.55 3.59
CA VAL A 181 -0.04 1.11 4.91
C VAL A 181 -1.12 0.62 5.86
N VAL A 182 -0.72 -0.15 6.87
CA VAL A 182 -1.57 -0.53 8.00
C VAL A 182 -1.22 0.35 9.18
N PHE A 183 -2.22 0.93 9.83
CA PHE A 183 -2.08 1.58 11.12
C PHE A 183 -2.94 0.84 12.15
N THR A 184 -2.32 0.42 13.24
CA THR A 184 -3.01 -0.34 14.30
C THR A 184 -3.05 0.48 15.57
N LEU A 185 -4.22 0.58 16.19
CA LEU A 185 -4.39 1.30 17.44
C LEU A 185 -4.24 0.34 18.63
N SER A 186 -3.15 0.53 19.37
CA SER A 186 -2.88 -0.25 20.57
C SER A 186 -3.75 0.17 21.77
N GLY A 187 -3.75 -0.64 22.82
CA GLY A 187 -4.55 -0.41 24.04
C GLY A 187 -4.27 0.92 24.73
N ASP A 188 -3.04 1.42 24.64
CA ASP A 188 -2.54 2.70 25.16
C ASP A 188 -2.84 3.91 24.25
N SER A 189 -3.62 3.71 23.18
CA SER A 189 -3.90 4.71 22.14
C SER A 189 -2.67 5.11 21.31
N ARG A 190 -1.58 4.33 21.35
CA ARG A 190 -0.44 4.48 20.43
C ARG A 190 -0.74 3.80 19.10
N LEU A 191 -0.36 4.45 18.01
CA LEU A 191 -0.41 3.86 16.67
C LEU A 191 0.91 3.21 16.33
N THR A 192 0.85 2.00 15.80
CA THR A 192 1.96 1.31 15.15
C THR A 192 1.69 1.23 13.66
N TYR A 193 2.74 1.22 12.83
CA TYR A 193 2.62 1.21 11.38
C TYR A 193 3.32 0.02 10.75
N GLU A 194 2.73 -0.48 9.69
CA GLU A 194 3.33 -1.47 8.79
C GLU A 194 3.14 -0.98 7.36
N THR A 195 4.24 -0.82 6.61
CA THR A 195 4.22 -0.43 5.19
C THR A 195 4.76 -1.54 4.32
N GLU A 196 4.11 -1.78 3.17
CA GLU A 196 4.64 -2.64 2.10
C GLU A 196 5.04 -1.77 0.92
N GLU A 197 6.28 -1.93 0.49
CA GLU A 197 6.92 -1.05 -0.46
C GLU A 197 7.57 -1.85 -1.58
N HIS A 198 7.51 -1.28 -2.78
CA HIS A 198 8.02 -1.83 -4.02
C HIS A 198 9.08 -0.87 -4.57
N ILE A 199 10.23 -1.43 -4.94
CA ILE A 199 11.34 -0.73 -5.58
C ILE A 199 11.51 -1.34 -6.98
N TYR A 200 11.31 -0.52 -7.99
CA TYR A 200 11.58 -0.85 -9.37
C TYR A 200 12.89 -0.21 -9.82
N ALA A 201 13.72 -0.98 -10.52
CA ALA A 201 15.01 -0.52 -11.04
C ALA A 201 15.20 -0.96 -12.49
N GLY A 202 15.79 -0.11 -13.32
CA GLY A 202 16.19 -0.49 -14.68
C GLY A 202 17.33 -1.50 -14.67
N LYS A 203 17.26 -2.51 -15.55
CA LYS A 203 18.34 -3.49 -15.75
C LYS A 203 19.49 -2.99 -16.62
N LYS A 204 19.31 -1.84 -17.28
CA LYS A 204 20.27 -1.23 -18.19
C LYS A 204 20.98 -0.06 -17.55
#